data_AF-A0A0M6XV95-F1
#
_entry.id   AF-A0A0M6XV95-F1
#
_cell.length_a   1.000
_cell.length_b   1.000
_cell.length_c   1.000
_cell.angle_alpha   90.00
_cell.angle_beta   90.00
_cell.angle_gamma   90.00
#
_symmetry.space_group_name_H-M   'P 1'
#
loop_
_entity.id
_entity.type
_entity.pdbx_description
1 polymer ?
#
loop_
_entity_poly.entity_id
_entity_poly.type
_entity_poly.pdbx_seq_one_letter_code
_entity_poly.pdbx_strand_id
1 'polypeptide(L)'
;MMELFRLQMRTAQMLVEAQGVIGMRMMGMTGMFPADAGETTRMVSEKHTAFTESGMAVMGALMAGKTPAQAYGMGLTPIGRTTRANSRRLARQMSR
;
A
#
# COMPACT_ATOMS: atom_id res chain seq x y z
N MET A 1 2.04 -30.99 -0.92
CA MET A 1 3.48 -30.74 -0.62
C MET A 1 4.08 -29.70 -1.56
N MET A 2 4.16 -29.92 -2.88
CA MET A 2 4.82 -28.98 -3.81
C MET A 2 4.18 -27.58 -3.89
N GLU A 3 2.86 -27.46 -3.81
CA GLU A 3 2.16 -26.17 -3.83
C GLU A 3 2.49 -25.29 -2.62
N LEU A 4 2.55 -25.88 -1.42
CA LEU A 4 2.90 -25.15 -0.20
C LEU A 4 4.35 -24.63 -0.28
N PHE A 5 5.27 -25.44 -0.79
CA PHE A 5 6.66 -25.04 -0.98
C PHE A 5 6.79 -23.88 -1.99
N ARG A 6 6.08 -23.94 -3.12
CA ARG A 6 6.03 -22.84 -4.10
C ARG A 6 5.47 -21.55 -3.50
N LEU A 7 4.39 -21.66 -2.71
CA LEU A 7 3.80 -20.52 -2.02
C LEU A 7 4.79 -19.91 -1.02
N GLN A 8 5.45 -20.74 -0.20
CA GLN A 8 6.47 -20.29 0.75
C GLN A 8 7.61 -19.55 0.04
N MET A 9 8.08 -20.06 -1.10
CA MET A 9 9.13 -19.38 -1.86
C MET A 9 8.68 -18.02 -2.42
N ARG A 10 7.46 -17.92 -2.95
CA ARG A 10 6.90 -16.64 -3.42
C ARG A 10 6.74 -15.65 -2.27
N THR A 11 6.29 -16.13 -1.10
CA THR A 11 6.19 -15.30 0.11
C THR A 11 7.55 -14.80 0.57
N ALA A 12 8.58 -15.67 0.59
CA ALA A 12 9.93 -15.29 0.94
C ALA A 12 10.50 -14.22 -0.02
N GLN A 13 10.28 -14.39 -1.33
CA GLN A 13 10.68 -13.39 -2.32
C GLN A 13 9.98 -12.03 -2.08
N MET A 14 8.65 -12.05 -1.89
CA MET A 14 7.87 -10.86 -1.55
C MET A 14 8.35 -10.17 -0.27
N LEU A 15 8.76 -10.93 0.75
CA LEU A 15 9.29 -10.37 2.01
C LEU A 15 10.63 -9.67 1.78
N VAL A 16 11.53 -10.24 0.98
CA VAL A 16 12.81 -9.60 0.62
C VAL A 16 12.56 -8.30 -0.15
N GLU A 17 11.67 -8.33 -1.14
CA GLU A 17 11.26 -7.14 -1.91
C GLU A 17 10.66 -6.06 -0.99
N ALA A 18 9.80 -6.45 -0.05
CA ALA A 18 9.20 -5.54 0.92
C ALA A 18 10.24 -4.89 1.83
N GLN A 19 11.23 -5.65 2.32
CA GLN A 19 12.31 -5.10 3.16
C GLN A 19 13.18 -4.10 2.39
N GLY A 20 13.43 -4.35 1.10
CA GLY A 20 14.08 -3.37 0.22
C GLY A 20 13.31 -2.05 0.15
N VAL A 21 11.98 -2.11 -0.06
CA VAL A 21 11.12 -0.92 -0.09
C VAL A 21 11.12 -0.16 1.24
N ILE A 22 11.08 -0.87 2.37
CA ILE A 22 11.15 -0.26 3.70
C ILE A 22 12.49 0.43 3.89
N GLY A 23 13.60 -0.26 3.58
CA GLY A 23 14.96 0.30 3.67
C GLY A 23 15.11 1.59 2.87
N MET A 24 14.62 1.61 1.62
CA MET A 24 14.67 2.81 0.77
C MET A 24 13.90 4.00 1.37
N ARG A 25 12.75 3.74 1.99
CA ARG A 25 11.98 4.80 2.67
C ARG A 25 12.65 5.30 3.93
N MET A 26 13.26 4.41 4.70
CA MET A 26 14.05 4.79 5.87
C MET A 26 15.23 5.68 5.46
N MET A 27 15.97 5.30 4.40
CA MET A 27 17.08 6.10 3.87
C MET A 27 16.62 7.48 3.35
N GLY A 28 15.44 7.57 2.74
CA GLY A 28 14.84 8.85 2.37
C GLY A 28 14.47 9.74 3.57
N MET A 29 13.99 9.15 4.66
CA MET A 29 13.65 9.90 5.89
C MET A 29 14.87 10.39 6.66
N THR A 30 16.01 9.68 6.59
CA THR A 30 17.28 10.10 7.21
C THR A 30 18.09 11.07 6.34
N GLY A 31 17.59 11.41 5.14
CA GLY A 31 18.27 12.32 4.21
C GLY A 31 19.43 11.69 3.43
N MET A 32 19.57 10.35 3.43
CA MET A 32 20.61 9.65 2.66
C MET A 32 20.37 9.68 1.15
N PHE A 33 19.12 9.91 0.72
CA PHE A 33 18.73 10.19 -0.66
C PHE A 33 17.84 11.43 -0.72
N PRO A 34 17.78 12.17 -1.84
CA PRO A 34 16.86 13.29 -2.01
C PRO A 34 15.41 12.80 -2.05
N ALA A 35 14.80 12.68 -0.88
CA ALA A 35 13.36 12.56 -0.76
C ALA A 35 12.75 13.96 -0.92
N ASP A 36 11.68 14.09 -1.70
CA ASP A 36 10.93 15.35 -1.78
C ASP A 36 10.50 15.78 -0.37
N ALA A 37 10.86 17.01 0.00
CA ALA A 37 10.48 17.59 1.28
C ALA A 37 8.94 17.52 1.44
N GLY A 38 8.47 16.75 2.42
CA GLY A 38 7.04 16.55 2.71
C GLY A 38 6.39 15.32 2.09
N GLU A 39 7.07 14.51 1.26
CA GLU A 39 6.46 13.28 0.69
C GLU A 39 6.08 12.27 1.77
N THR A 40 6.88 12.15 2.85
CA THR A 40 6.55 11.29 4.00
C THR A 40 5.26 11.75 4.68
N THR A 41 5.11 13.05 4.93
CA THR A 41 3.91 13.63 5.54
C THR A 41 2.69 13.45 4.64
N ARG A 42 2.86 13.70 3.34
CA ARG A 42 1.83 13.46 2.33
C ARG A 42 1.37 12.01 2.32
N MET A 43 2.29 11.05 2.35
CA MET A 43 1.96 9.63 2.41
C MET A 43 1.14 9.25 3.65
N VAL A 44 1.51 9.76 4.83
CA VAL A 44 0.79 9.45 6.07
C VAL A 44 -0.62 10.01 6.02
N SER A 45 -0.78 11.25 5.52
CA SER A 45 -2.09 11.86 5.30
C SER A 45 -2.92 11.07 4.30
N GLU A 46 -2.36 10.71 3.14
CA GLU A 46 -3.02 9.91 2.10
C GLU A 46 -3.49 8.54 2.63
N LYS A 47 -2.72 7.89 3.52
CA LYS A 47 -3.13 6.64 4.18
C LYS A 47 -4.35 6.87 5.05
N HIS A 48 -4.33 7.89 5.92
CA HIS A 48 -5.43 8.15 6.84
C HIS A 48 -6.73 8.39 6.07
N THR A 49 -6.69 9.26 5.06
CA THR A 49 -7.84 9.51 4.16
C THR A 49 -8.33 8.23 3.49
N ALA A 50 -7.43 7.42 2.91
CA ALA A 50 -7.81 6.18 2.24
C ALA A 50 -8.44 5.14 3.18
N PHE A 51 -8.00 5.08 4.45
CA PHE A 51 -8.60 4.21 5.46
C PHE A 51 -10.01 4.69 5.85
N THR A 52 -10.22 5.99 6.02
CA THR A 52 -11.55 6.55 6.28
C THR A 52 -12.50 6.30 5.10
N GLU A 53 -12.06 6.58 3.87
CA GLU A 53 -12.82 6.29 2.64
C GLU A 53 -13.16 4.80 2.52
N SER A 54 -12.21 3.92 2.84
CA SER A 54 -12.41 2.46 2.86
C SER A 54 -13.48 2.06 3.85
N GLY A 55 -13.41 2.56 5.09
CA GLY A 55 -14.39 2.27 6.14
C GLY A 55 -15.79 2.75 5.74
N MET A 56 -15.92 3.95 5.18
CA MET A 56 -17.19 4.45 4.66
C MET A 56 -17.72 3.61 3.50
N ALA A 57 -16.86 3.19 2.57
CA ALA A 57 -17.24 2.35 1.44
C ALA A 57 -17.74 0.97 1.90
N VAL A 58 -17.07 0.35 2.88
CA VAL A 58 -17.49 -0.91 3.48
C VAL A 58 -18.84 -0.74 4.19
N MET A 59 -18.98 0.28 5.05
CA MET A 59 -20.23 0.52 5.78
C MET A 59 -21.40 0.79 4.83
N GLY A 60 -21.20 1.65 3.83
CA GLY A 60 -22.21 1.94 2.81
C GLY A 60 -22.60 0.71 2.01
N ALA A 61 -21.65 -0.20 1.72
CA ALA A 61 -21.93 -1.47 1.07
C ALA A 61 -22.84 -2.38 1.88
N LEU A 62 -22.53 -2.53 3.17
CA LEU A 62 -23.27 -3.40 4.08
C LEU A 62 -24.69 -2.85 4.28
N MET A 63 -24.83 -1.54 4.47
CA MET A 63 -26.14 -0.87 4.54
C MET A 63 -26.96 -1.04 3.27
N ALA A 64 -26.30 -1.13 2.10
CA ALA A 64 -26.96 -1.43 0.82
C ALA A 64 -27.27 -2.92 0.60
N GLY A 65 -27.12 -3.77 1.62
CA GLY A 65 -27.43 -5.19 1.56
C GLY A 65 -26.40 -6.05 0.82
N LYS A 66 -25.20 -5.52 0.55
CA LYS A 66 -24.13 -6.30 -0.09
C LYS A 66 -23.56 -7.32 0.89
N THR A 67 -23.07 -8.44 0.34
CA THR A 67 -22.37 -9.45 1.14
C THR A 67 -21.08 -8.89 1.75
N PRO A 68 -20.60 -9.43 2.89
CA PRO A 68 -19.33 -9.00 3.48
C PRO A 68 -18.15 -9.04 2.51
N ALA A 69 -18.06 -10.06 1.66
CA ALA A 69 -17.00 -10.16 0.65
C ALA A 69 -17.05 -9.01 -0.38
N GLN A 70 -18.24 -8.65 -0.85
CA GLN A 70 -18.42 -7.51 -1.77
C GLN A 70 -18.13 -6.17 -1.09
N ALA A 71 -18.54 -6.01 0.17
CA ALA A 71 -18.26 -4.83 0.96
C ALA A 71 -16.76 -4.62 1.16
N TYR A 72 -16.04 -5.67 1.56
CA TYR A 72 -14.58 -5.67 1.65
C TYR A 72 -13.93 -5.34 0.31
N GLY A 73 -14.40 -5.94 -0.79
CA GLY A 73 -13.91 -5.62 -2.13
C GLY A 73 -14.03 -4.14 -2.48
N MET A 74 -15.12 -3.48 -2.09
CA MET A 74 -15.28 -2.04 -2.30
C MET A 74 -14.35 -1.20 -1.40
N GLY A 75 -14.14 -1.60 -0.15
CA GLY A 75 -13.16 -0.98 0.75
C GLY A 75 -11.71 -1.03 0.24
N LEU A 76 -11.36 -2.03 -0.58
CA LEU A 76 -10.03 -2.12 -1.18
C LEU A 76 -9.78 -1.09 -2.28
N THR A 77 -10.82 -0.50 -2.87
CA THR A 77 -10.69 0.47 -3.98
C THR A 77 -9.89 1.71 -3.60
N PRO A 78 -10.23 2.46 -2.53
CA PRO A 78 -9.46 3.64 -2.11
C PRO A 78 -8.01 3.29 -1.71
N ILE A 79 -7.81 2.16 -1.01
CA ILE A 79 -6.48 1.68 -0.60
C ILE A 79 -5.61 1.38 -1.83
N GLY A 80 -6.16 0.67 -2.82
CA GLY A 80 -5.46 0.32 -4.05
C GLY A 80 -5.09 1.54 -4.90
N ARG A 81 -5.99 2.52 -5.01
CA ARG A 81 -5.74 3.80 -5.70
C ARG A 81 -4.54 4.54 -5.10
N THR A 82 -4.54 4.72 -3.79
CA THR A 82 -3.46 5.44 -3.07
C THR A 82 -2.14 4.68 -3.14
N THR A 83 -2.18 3.35 -2.99
CA THR A 83 -0.98 2.50 -3.07
C THR A 83 -0.31 2.58 -4.46
N ARG A 84 -1.10 2.54 -5.54
CA ARG A 84 -0.58 2.69 -6.92
C ARG A 84 0.02 4.07 -7.16
N ALA A 85 -0.65 5.13 -6.71
CA ALA A 85 -0.13 6.49 -6.83
C ALA A 85 1.22 6.62 -6.11
N ASN A 86 1.31 6.03 -4.92
CA ASN A 86 2.49 6.07 -4.10
C ASN A 86 3.67 5.25 -4.68
N SER A 87 3.41 4.03 -5.15
CA SER A 87 4.41 3.20 -5.85
C SER A 87 4.96 3.90 -7.10
N ARG A 88 4.09 4.54 -7.90
CA ARG A 88 4.51 5.33 -9.08
C ARG A 88 5.39 6.54 -8.73
N ARG A 89 5.18 7.17 -7.58
CA ARG A 89 6.06 8.28 -7.12
C ARG A 89 7.40 7.75 -6.65
N LEU A 90 7.39 6.67 -5.86
CA LEU A 90 8.63 6.04 -5.37
C LEU A 90 9.51 5.59 -6.54
N ALA A 91 8.94 4.91 -7.55
CA ALA A 91 9.68 4.50 -8.74
C ALA A 91 10.31 5.67 -9.49
N ARG A 92 9.60 6.82 -9.59
CA ARG A 92 10.12 8.04 -10.22
C ARG A 92 11.23 8.72 -9.44
N GLN A 93 11.20 8.66 -8.12
CA GLN A 93 12.27 9.17 -7.26
C GLN A 93 13.53 8.31 -7.39
N MET A 94 13.39 7.01 -7.59
CA MET A 94 14.53 6.09 -7.77
C MET A 94 15.17 6.14 -9.16
N SER A 95 14.44 6.59 -10.19
CA SER A 95 14.96 6.70 -11.55
C SER A 95 15.67 8.03 -11.85
N ARG A 96 15.79 8.92 -10.85
CA ARG A 96 16.49 10.21 -10.96
C ARG A 96 17.87 10.09 -10.35
#